data_AF-A0A969NYR0-F1
#
_entry.id   AF-A0A969NYR0-F1
#
_cell.length_a   1.000
_cell.length_b   1.000
_cell.length_c   1.000
_cell.angle_alpha   90.00
_cell.angle_beta   90.00
_cell.angle_gamma   90.00
#
_symmetry.space_group_name_H-M   'P 1'
#
loop_
_entity.id
_entity.type
_entity.pdbx_description
1 polymer ?
#
loop_
_entity_poly.entity_id
_entity_poly.type
_entity_poly.pdbx_seq_one_letter_code
_entity_poly.pdbx_strand_id
1 'polypeptide(L)' 'MDHDPFHPGEHMVQAQAGVQVQAQRIGQSIKTFLPTAAQDFLQRQQMVIVASIDTEHQVWASILTGDPGCITVWMSGQH' A
#
# COMPACT_ATOMS: atom_id res chain seq x y z
N MET A 1 18.38 14.22 6.66
CA MET A 1 18.77 13.28 5.60
C MET A 1 17.48 12.65 5.14
N ASP A 2 17.06 12.90 3.90
CA ASP A 2 15.85 12.30 3.35
C ASP A 2 16.07 10.79 3.26
N HIS A 3 15.33 10.04 4.08
CA HIS A 3 15.14 8.63 3.83
C HIS A 3 14.16 8.57 2.67
N ASP A 4 14.66 8.33 1.46
CA ASP A 4 13.82 8.05 0.31
C ASP A 4 12.84 6.92 0.71
N PRO A 5 11.51 7.16 0.69
CA PRO A 5 10.54 6.18 1.14
C PRO A 5 10.38 5.01 0.15
N PHE A 6 11.01 5.08 -1.02
CA PHE A 6 10.92 4.08 -2.06
C PHE A 6 12.28 3.43 -2.34
N HIS A 7 12.25 2.13 -2.57
CA HIS A 7 13.40 1.36 -3.01
C HIS A 7 13.71 1.62 -4.50
N PRO A 8 14.97 1.39 -4.95
CA PRO A 8 15.35 1.62 -6.36
C PRO A 8 14.46 0.90 -7.38
N GLY A 9 14.01 -0.32 -7.07
CA GLY A 9 13.07 -1.06 -7.92
C GLY A 9 11.70 -0.40 -8.02
N GLU A 10 11.21 0.19 -6.93
CA GLU A 10 9.92 0.90 -6.91
C GLU A 10 10.00 2.19 -7.74
N HIS A 11 11.12 2.91 -7.69
CA HIS A 11 11.38 4.06 -8.56
C HIS A 11 11.38 3.70 -10.03
N MET A 12 11.99 2.56 -10.39
CA MET A 12 12.00 2.08 -11.77
C MET A 12 10.58 1.78 -12.28
N VAL A 13 9.76 1.11 -11.47
CA VAL A 13 8.35 0.83 -11.81
C VAL A 13 7.54 2.12 -11.92
N GLN A 14 7.72 3.06 -10.99
CA GLN A 14 7.05 4.36 -11.02
C GLN A 14 7.44 5.18 -12.26
N ALA A 15 8.71 5.12 -12.67
CA ALA A 15 9.21 5.72 -13.90
C ALA A 15 8.53 5.15 -15.14
N GLN A 16 8.47 3.83 -15.21
CA GLN A 16 7.84 3.13 -16.33
C GLN A 16 6.34 3.40 -16.41
N ALA A 17 5.66 3.54 -15.27
CA ALA A 17 4.24 3.89 -15.19
C ALA A 17 3.96 5.39 -15.38
N GLY A 18 4.99 6.25 -15.44
CA GLY A 18 4.83 7.71 -15.58
C GLY A 18 4.24 8.40 -14.33
N VAL A 19 4.32 7.76 -13.15
CA VAL A 19 3.67 8.23 -11.91
C VAL A 19 4.64 8.85 -10.89
N GLN A 20 5.92 9.04 -11.24
CA GLN A 20 6.98 9.48 -10.31
C GLN A 20 6.62 10.75 -9.52
N VAL A 21 6.07 11.77 -10.19
CA VAL A 21 5.68 13.05 -9.53
C VAL A 21 4.55 12.84 -8.51
N GLN A 22 3.62 11.93 -8.82
CA GLN A 22 2.53 11.58 -7.91
C GLN A 22 3.04 10.72 -6.74
N ALA A 23 3.93 9.77 -7.03
CA ALA A 23 4.57 8.95 -6.02
C ALA A 23 5.40 9.78 -5.03
N GLN A 24 6.13 10.80 -5.50
CA GLN A 24 6.89 11.70 -4.62
C GLN A 24 5.98 12.48 -3.65
N ARG A 25 4.80 12.92 -4.11
CA ARG A 25 3.79 13.56 -3.25
C ARG A 25 3.16 12.57 -2.26
N ILE A 26 2.87 11.35 -2.70
CA ILE A 26 2.32 10.27 -1.86
C ILE A 26 3.36 9.82 -0.82
N GLY A 27 4.64 9.76 -1.17
CA GLY A 27 5.73 9.36 -0.27
C GLY A 27 5.79 10.23 0.99
N GLN A 28 5.54 11.54 0.86
CA GLN A 28 5.44 12.47 1.99
C GLN A 28 4.24 12.20 2.92
N SER A 29 3.25 11.44 2.42
CA SER A 29 2.02 11.08 3.12
C SER A 29 2.07 9.68 3.74
N ILE A 30 3.17 8.93 3.59
CA ILE A 30 3.35 7.63 4.23
C ILE A 30 3.45 7.84 5.74
N LYS A 31 2.49 7.27 6.49
CA LYS A 31 2.41 7.33 7.95
C LYS A 31 2.57 5.95 8.54
N THR A 32 3.09 5.88 9.76
CA THR A 32 3.17 4.66 10.57
C THR A 32 1.82 4.26 11.19
N PHE A 33 0.79 5.06 11.00
CA PHE A 33 -0.57 4.79 11.44
C PHE A 33 -1.54 4.97 10.27
N LEU A 34 -2.69 4.29 10.35
CA LEU A 34 -3.73 4.37 9.33
C LEU A 34 -4.75 5.45 9.72
N PRO A 35 -4.82 6.60 9.02
CA PRO A 35 -5.78 7.66 9.34
C PRO A 35 -7.22 7.18 9.19
N THR A 36 -8.15 7.72 9.99
CA THR A 36 -9.58 7.31 9.95
C THR A 36 -10.18 7.32 8.55
N ALA A 37 -9.89 8.34 7.74
CA ALA A 37 -10.37 8.42 6.36
C ALA A 37 -9.87 7.25 5.47
N ALA A 38 -8.65 6.76 5.70
CA ALA A 38 -8.11 5.60 5.00
C ALA A 38 -8.77 4.29 5.48
N GLN A 39 -9.14 4.20 6.76
CA GLN A 39 -9.88 3.06 7.31
C GLN A 39 -11.26 2.95 6.67
N ASP A 40 -12.01 4.07 6.65
CA ASP A 40 -13.34 4.15 6.04
C ASP A 40 -13.30 3.83 4.53
N PHE A 41 -12.23 4.25 3.86
CA PHE A 41 -12.01 3.93 2.45
C PHE A 41 -11.80 2.43 2.24
N LEU A 42 -10.92 1.81 3.04
CA LEU A 42 -10.59 0.39 2.91
C LEU A 42 -11.80 -0.51 3.12
N GLN A 43 -12.67 -0.20 4.10
CA GLN A 43 -13.89 -0.96 4.36
C GLN A 43 -14.88 -0.99 3.19
N ARG A 44 -14.78 -0.04 2.26
CA ARG A 44 -15.65 0.06 1.06
C ARG A 44 -15.07 -0.65 -0.15
N GLN A 45 -13.80 -1.05 -0.12
CA GLN A 45 -13.17 -1.69 -1.27
C GLN A 45 -13.65 -3.14 -1.40
N GLN A 46 -13.88 -3.56 -2.64
CA GLN A 46 -14.30 -4.92 -3.01
C GLN A 46 -13.14 -5.73 -3.64
N MET A 47 -11.97 -5.10 -3.79
CA MET A 47 -10.80 -5.67 -4.41
C MET A 47 -9.55 -5.16 -3.71
N VAL A 48 -8.61 -6.06 -3.45
CA VAL A 48 -7.26 -5.74 -2.96
C VAL A 48 -6.22 -6.56 -3.73
N ILE A 49 -5.08 -5.94 -4.00
CA ILE A 49 -3.91 -6.62 -4.54
C ILE A 49 -2.98 -6.89 -3.36
N VAL A 50 -2.67 -8.15 -3.12
CA VAL A 50 -1.68 -8.57 -2.13
C VAL A 50 -0.44 -9.05 -2.85
N ALA A 51 0.73 -8.65 -2.34
CA ALA A 51 2.00 -9.12 -2.83
C ALA A 51 2.86 -9.58 -1.65
N SER A 52 3.63 -10.63 -1.87
CA SER A 52 4.53 -11.22 -0.89
C SER A 52 5.79 -11.75 -1.55
N ILE A 53 6.83 -11.93 -0.76
CA ILE A 53 8.04 -12.65 -1.18
C ILE A 53 8.03 -13.98 -0.42
N ASP A 54 8.20 -15.09 -1.12
CA ASP A 54 8.27 -16.41 -0.48
C ASP A 54 9.67 -16.71 0.11
N THR A 55 9.85 -17.89 0.67
CA THR A 55 11.12 -18.32 1.27
C THR A 55 12.25 -18.49 0.25
N GLU A 56 11.94 -18.57 -1.04
CA GLU A 56 12.89 -18.68 -2.14
C GLU A 56 13.20 -17.33 -2.80
N HIS A 57 12.79 -16.22 -2.18
CA HIS A 57 12.93 -14.86 -2.70
C HIS A 57 12.14 -14.60 -4.01
N GLN A 58 11.12 -15.41 -4.29
CA GLN A 58 10.26 -15.19 -5.45
C GLN A 58 9.11 -14.24 -5.08
N VAL A 59 8.81 -13.30 -5.97
CA VAL A 59 7.71 -12.35 -5.80
C VAL A 59 6.41 -12.99 -6.28
N TRP A 60 5.41 -12.98 -5.41
CA TRP A 60 4.05 -13.40 -5.71
C TRP A 60 3.11 -12.21 -5.58
N ALA A 61 2.13 -12.12 -6.47
CA ALA A 61 1.05 -11.16 -6.39
C ALA A 61 -0.29 -11.84 -6.68
N SER A 62 -1.34 -11.43 -5.99
CA SER A 62 -2.68 -11.99 -6.15
C SER A 62 -3.74 -10.92 -5.97
N ILE A 63 -4.83 -11.06 -6.70
CA ILE A 63 -6.01 -10.21 -6.57
C ILE A 63 -7.01 -10.97 -5.70
N LEU A 64 -7.41 -10.38 -4.57
CA LEU A 64 -8.48 -10.87 -3.73
C LEU A 64 -9.72 -9.98 -3.98
N THR A 65 -10.88 -10.62 -4.16
CA THR A 65 -12.16 -9.93 -4.37
C THR A 65 -13.20 -10.42 -3.38
N GLY A 66 -14.18 -9.58 -3.06
CA GLY A 66 -15.29 -9.92 -2.18
C GLY A 66 -16.30 -8.79 -2.05
N ASP A 67 -17.36 -9.02 -1.28
CA ASP A 67 -18.38 -8.01 -1.00
C ASP A 67 -17.84 -6.85 -0.16
N PRO A 68 -18.53 -5.69 -0.12
CA PRO A 68 -18.18 -4.61 0.80
C PRO A 68 -18.00 -5.12 2.24
N GLY A 69 -16.90 -4.73 2.87
CA GLY A 69 -16.51 -5.27 4.18
C GLY A 69 -15.63 -6.53 4.12
N CYS A 70 -15.23 -7.00 2.93
CA CYS A 70 -14.22 -8.06 2.80
C CYS A 70 -12.84 -7.65 3.35
N ILE A 71 -12.58 -6.34 3.42
CA ILE A 71 -11.42 -5.75 4.10
C ILE A 71 -11.87 -5.15 5.44
N THR A 72 -11.36 -5.71 6.54
CA THR A 72 -11.63 -5.23 7.89
C THR A 72 -10.36 -4.62 8.49
N VAL A 73 -10.49 -3.41 9.03
CA VAL A 73 -9.43 -2.76 9.81
C VAL A 73 -9.77 -2.86 11.28
N TRP A 74 -8.83 -3.38 12.07
CA TRP A 74 -8.95 -3.46 13.52
C TRP A 74 -8.33 -2.20 14.12
N MET A 75 -9.02 -1.60 15.09
CA MET A 75 -8.45 -0.50 15.87
C MET A 75 -7.38 -1.07 16.81
N SER A 76 -6.10 -0.85 16.50
CA SER A 76 -5.05 -0.99 17.50
C SER A 76 -5.22 0.15 18.51
N GLY A 77 -5.48 -0.20 19.78
CA GLY A 77 -5.70 0.77 20.86
C GLY A 77 -4.61 1.83 20.92
N GLN A 78 -5.04 3.09 21.00
CA GLN A 78 -4.20 4.22 21.43
C GLN A 78 -3.70 3.91 22.84
N HIS A 79 -2.38 3.85 23.02
CA HIS A 79 -1.74 3.88 24.33
C HIS A 79 -0.68 4.97 24.34
#